data_AF-A0AA37S9S6-F1
#
_entry.id   AF-A0AA37S9S6-F1
#
_cell.length_a   1.000
_cell.length_b   1.000
_cell.length_c   1.000
_cell.angle_alpha   90.00
_cell.angle_beta   90.00
_cell.angle_gamma   90.00
#
_symmetry.space_group_name_H-M   'P 1'
#
loop_
_entity.id
_entity.type
_entity.pdbx_description
1 polymer ?
#
loop_
_entity_poly.entity_id
_entity_poly.type
_entity_poly.pdbx_seq_one_letter_code
_entity_poly.pdbx_strand_id
1 'polypeptide(L)'
;MYKSFIGITTLCISLASVSLTGISLPALASSSAPGSSELNTESASTPSQLPSQQMESSDSASEETTPMVIAENLVVGSIRELNGKAMLHKQGEVRGIKASSGDILKAQDILRTKRNSNAVIQLIDGSTIVLQEQSSLHLKGLQSLSLEEGTVLFDIRKRGQSKGLTVATKTAVIGVKGTQFLVKDEDNQVDVYLNEGNVEINPIEGSFKHYKAVTTASFDEYSQQMMQEFQQEKEKMQQGIEDMKREFVDYLNSFDMEAGTAVSISGNELTSYPMPDRYNELFKELEEQAEITRQKLMQ
;
A
#
# COMPACT_ATOMS: atom_id res chain seq x y z
N MET A 1 -51.67 -27.48 -48.31
CA MET A 1 -51.27 -27.63 -46.89
C MET A 1 -49.81 -28.05 -46.85
N TYR A 2 -48.91 -27.11 -46.57
CA TYR A 2 -47.47 -27.32 -46.43
C TYR A 2 -47.15 -27.61 -44.97
N LYS A 3 -46.39 -28.69 -44.68
CA LYS A 3 -45.58 -28.80 -43.47
C LYS A 3 -44.26 -29.47 -43.82
N SER A 4 -43.23 -28.64 -44.00
CA SER A 4 -41.82 -29.03 -44.12
C SER A 4 -41.28 -29.51 -42.78
N PHE A 5 -40.56 -30.63 -42.84
CA PHE A 5 -39.63 -31.09 -41.81
C PHE A 5 -38.30 -30.33 -41.97
N ILE A 6 -37.83 -29.65 -40.92
CA ILE A 6 -36.51 -29.05 -40.87
C ILE A 6 -35.68 -29.86 -39.86
N GLY A 7 -34.64 -30.52 -40.37
CA GLY A 7 -33.62 -31.20 -39.57
C GLY A 7 -32.58 -30.20 -39.07
N ILE A 8 -32.20 -30.33 -37.80
CA ILE A 8 -31.15 -29.56 -37.15
C ILE A 8 -29.89 -30.41 -37.18
N THR A 9 -28.90 -29.98 -37.95
CA THR A 9 -27.56 -30.59 -38.01
C THR A 9 -26.65 -29.87 -37.02
N THR A 10 -26.18 -30.59 -36.01
CA THR A 10 -25.23 -30.10 -34.99
C THR A 10 -23.82 -30.02 -35.58
N LEU A 11 -23.23 -28.82 -35.54
CA LEU A 11 -21.86 -28.54 -35.97
C LEU A 11 -20.93 -28.58 -34.74
N CYS A 12 -20.07 -29.60 -34.64
CA CYS A 12 -19.00 -29.66 -33.65
C CYS A 12 -17.77 -28.87 -34.15
N ILE A 13 -17.37 -27.84 -33.42
CA ILE A 13 -16.12 -27.09 -33.67
C ILE A 13 -15.11 -27.50 -32.60
N SER A 14 -14.01 -28.10 -33.07
CA SER A 14 -12.84 -28.50 -32.30
C SER A 14 -11.91 -27.30 -32.09
N LEU A 15 -11.64 -26.93 -30.84
CA LEU A 15 -10.65 -25.91 -30.47
C LEU A 15 -9.27 -26.55 -30.30
N ALA A 16 -8.32 -26.12 -31.13
CA ALA A 16 -6.90 -26.44 -31.00
C ALA A 16 -6.21 -25.44 -30.07
N SER A 17 -5.40 -25.96 -29.15
CA SER A 17 -4.57 -25.25 -28.18
C SER A 17 -3.29 -24.72 -28.83
N VAL A 18 -3.05 -23.41 -28.72
CA VAL A 18 -1.80 -22.76 -29.12
C VAL A 18 -0.98 -22.45 -27.87
N SER A 19 0.21 -23.05 -27.79
CA SER A 19 1.22 -22.78 -26.76
C SER A 19 2.10 -21.62 -27.23
N LEU A 20 2.19 -20.55 -26.44
CA LEU A 20 3.14 -19.46 -26.64
C LEU A 20 4.27 -19.58 -25.62
N THR A 21 5.45 -19.96 -26.08
CA THR A 21 6.70 -19.92 -25.32
C THR A 21 7.48 -18.64 -25.64
N GLY A 22 7.89 -17.94 -24.59
CA GLY A 22 9.23 -17.34 -24.48
C GLY A 22 9.52 -16.05 -25.25
N ILE A 23 9.36 -14.91 -24.58
CA ILE A 23 10.08 -13.68 -24.92
C ILE A 23 10.70 -13.14 -23.63
N SER A 24 12.04 -13.17 -23.56
CA SER A 24 12.84 -12.56 -22.50
C SER A 24 13.12 -11.08 -22.83
N LEU A 25 12.84 -10.16 -21.91
CA LEU A 25 13.27 -8.76 -22.01
C LEU A 25 14.61 -8.51 -21.29
N PRO A 26 15.47 -7.61 -21.81
CA PRO A 26 16.72 -7.23 -21.17
C PRO A 26 16.56 -6.12 -20.12
N ALA A 27 17.45 -6.13 -19.13
CA ALA A 27 17.53 -5.16 -18.04
C ALA A 27 18.07 -3.79 -18.51
N LEU A 28 17.37 -2.72 -18.12
CA LEU A 28 17.81 -1.34 -18.27
C LEU A 28 18.37 -0.82 -16.93
N ALA A 29 19.64 -0.45 -16.95
CA ALA A 29 20.34 0.19 -15.84
C ALA A 29 20.02 1.69 -15.78
N SER A 30 19.64 2.20 -14.61
CA SER A 30 19.35 3.61 -14.37
C SER A 30 20.50 4.33 -13.66
N SER A 31 21.09 5.25 -14.41
CA SER A 31 21.61 6.60 -14.05
C SER A 31 21.55 7.03 -12.58
N SER A 32 22.69 7.53 -12.08
CA SER A 32 22.90 8.15 -10.78
C SER A 32 23.38 9.61 -10.90
N ALA A 33 22.99 10.42 -9.90
CA ALA A 33 23.45 11.77 -9.49
C ALA A 33 22.49 12.94 -9.86
N PRO A 34 22.56 14.13 -9.20
CA PRO A 34 23.37 14.56 -8.04
C PRO A 34 22.57 15.26 -6.91
N GLY A 35 23.20 15.51 -5.75
CA GLY A 35 22.60 16.33 -4.67
C GLY A 35 23.62 16.89 -3.67
N SER A 36 24.08 18.11 -3.95
CA SER A 36 24.64 19.13 -3.03
C SER A 36 23.63 19.50 -1.92
N SER A 37 23.89 20.16 -0.80
CA SER A 37 24.98 20.98 -0.23
C SER A 37 24.54 21.29 1.21
N GLU A 38 25.42 21.18 2.20
CA GLU A 38 25.18 21.71 3.55
C GLU A 38 26.14 22.87 3.84
N LEU A 39 25.57 24.05 4.01
CA LEU A 39 26.21 25.27 4.49
C LEU A 39 25.95 25.36 6.01
N ASN A 40 27.01 25.20 6.79
CA ASN A 40 27.04 25.51 8.21
C ASN A 40 27.38 26.99 8.39
N THR A 41 26.58 27.72 9.16
CA THR A 41 26.91 29.04 9.68
C THR A 41 26.76 29.06 11.20
N GLU A 42 27.88 29.35 11.85
CA GLU A 42 28.00 29.78 13.24
C GLU A 42 27.06 30.93 13.59
N SER A 43 26.64 31.01 14.86
CA SER A 43 26.77 32.25 15.64
C SER A 43 26.51 32.01 17.12
N ALA A 44 27.49 32.39 17.92
CA ALA A 44 27.48 32.46 19.37
C ALA A 44 26.67 33.65 19.89
N SER A 45 26.13 33.54 21.11
CA SER A 45 26.15 34.63 22.12
C SER A 45 25.51 34.20 23.45
N THR A 46 26.35 34.09 24.47
CA THR A 46 26.06 34.38 25.89
C THR A 46 26.52 35.84 26.15
N PRO A 47 26.34 36.51 27.32
CA PRO A 47 25.54 36.21 28.52
C PRO A 47 24.76 37.45 29.07
N SER A 48 23.92 37.28 30.11
CA SER A 48 23.91 38.12 31.33
C SER A 48 22.75 37.86 32.30
N GLN A 49 23.15 37.58 33.55
CA GLN A 49 22.71 38.14 34.85
C GLN A 49 21.30 37.93 35.46
N LEU A 50 21.40 37.44 36.70
CA LEU A 50 20.53 37.45 37.90
C LEU A 50 19.68 38.73 38.14
N PRO A 51 18.55 38.68 38.88
CA PRO A 51 18.59 38.52 40.34
C PRO A 51 17.44 37.76 41.06
N SER A 52 17.77 37.45 42.31
CA SER A 52 17.04 36.92 43.47
C SER A 52 15.57 37.33 43.63
N GLN A 53 14.73 36.40 44.12
CA GLN A 53 13.73 36.69 45.15
C GLN A 53 13.25 35.43 45.88
N GLN A 54 13.07 35.58 47.19
CA GLN A 54 12.61 34.61 48.17
C GLN A 54 11.08 34.47 48.16
N MET A 55 10.61 33.40 48.81
CA MET A 55 9.42 33.25 49.66
C MET A 55 8.45 32.17 49.20
N GLU A 56 8.20 31.27 50.16
CA GLU A 56 6.91 30.65 50.50
C GLU A 56 6.28 29.75 49.42
N SER A 57 5.65 28.62 49.69
CA SER A 57 5.18 27.96 50.90
C SER A 57 4.57 26.62 50.44
N SER A 58 4.32 25.74 51.40
CA SER A 58 3.23 24.75 51.42
C SER A 58 3.21 23.58 50.41
N ASP A 59 2.84 22.44 50.99
CA ASP A 59 2.19 21.30 50.35
C ASP A 59 2.94 20.53 49.26
N SER A 60 3.43 19.36 49.64
CA SER A 60 2.96 18.16 48.95
C SER A 60 3.21 16.95 49.84
N ALA A 61 2.11 16.23 50.08
CA ALA A 61 2.10 14.91 50.64
C ALA A 61 3.21 14.05 50.02
N SER A 62 3.89 13.30 50.88
CA SER A 62 4.55 12.07 50.50
C SER A 62 3.50 11.17 49.84
N GLU A 63 3.40 11.25 48.51
CA GLU A 63 2.94 10.14 47.72
C GLU A 63 3.92 9.01 47.98
N GLU A 64 3.57 8.17 48.94
CA GLU A 64 3.99 6.78 48.96
C GLU A 64 3.77 6.27 47.54
N THR A 65 4.88 6.14 46.81
CA THR A 65 4.95 5.31 45.63
C THR A 65 4.60 3.92 46.11
N THR A 66 3.31 3.61 46.06
CA THR A 66 2.84 2.23 46.28
C THR A 66 3.61 1.39 45.26
N PRO A 67 4.51 0.49 45.69
CA PRO A 67 5.07 -0.45 44.76
C PRO A 67 3.89 -1.21 44.18
N MET A 68 3.77 -1.24 42.85
CA MET A 68 2.87 -2.16 42.16
C MET A 68 3.08 -3.54 42.78
N VAL A 69 2.13 -3.97 43.61
CA VAL A 69 2.09 -5.33 44.14
C VAL A 69 1.95 -6.23 42.93
N ILE A 70 3.07 -6.80 42.50
CA ILE A 70 3.09 -7.85 41.50
C ILE A 70 2.17 -8.91 42.06
N ALA A 71 1.16 -9.30 41.28
CA ALA A 71 0.16 -10.26 41.73
C ALA A 71 0.76 -11.68 41.68
N GLU A 72 1.72 -11.96 42.58
CA GLU A 72 2.59 -13.15 42.63
C GLU A 72 1.85 -14.47 42.91
N ASN A 73 0.52 -14.44 43.04
CA ASN A 73 -0.28 -15.64 43.24
C ASN A 73 -1.63 -15.61 42.50
N LEU A 74 -1.73 -14.76 41.47
CA LEU A 74 -2.97 -14.64 40.70
C LEU A 74 -3.13 -15.83 39.77
N VAL A 75 -4.20 -16.60 39.96
CA VAL A 75 -4.52 -17.74 39.10
C VAL A 75 -5.01 -17.24 37.75
N VAL A 76 -4.32 -17.62 36.68
CA VAL A 76 -4.61 -17.20 35.30
C VAL A 76 -5.46 -18.24 34.57
N GLY A 77 -5.24 -19.52 34.86
CA GLY A 77 -5.97 -20.61 34.22
C GLY A 77 -5.53 -21.98 34.70
N SER A 78 -5.91 -23.01 33.96
CA SER A 78 -5.50 -24.39 34.20
C SER A 78 -5.26 -25.15 32.91
N ILE A 79 -4.40 -26.16 32.94
CA ILE A 79 -4.17 -27.05 31.80
C ILE A 79 -5.33 -28.04 31.72
N ARG A 80 -6.17 -27.93 30.70
CA ARG A 80 -7.31 -28.82 30.48
C ARG A 80 -6.86 -30.17 29.96
N GLU A 81 -6.02 -30.17 28.93
CA GLU A 81 -5.53 -31.37 28.27
C GLU A 81 -4.05 -31.20 27.93
N LEU A 82 -3.27 -32.28 28.10
CA LEU A 82 -1.85 -32.30 27.76
C LEU A 82 -1.52 -33.60 27.04
N ASN A 83 -1.11 -33.47 25.79
CA ASN A 83 -0.62 -34.58 24.99
C ASN A 83 0.91 -34.44 24.86
N GLY A 84 1.66 -35.46 25.28
CA GLY A 84 3.13 -35.46 25.20
C GLY A 84 3.83 -34.91 26.46
N LYS A 85 4.91 -34.15 26.27
CA LYS A 85 5.77 -33.62 27.34
C LYS A 85 5.74 -32.09 27.33
N ALA A 86 5.30 -31.50 28.44
CA ALA A 86 5.44 -30.07 28.70
C ALA A 86 6.16 -29.83 30.04
N MET A 87 6.85 -28.70 30.11
CA MET A 87 7.56 -28.21 31.27
C MET A 87 6.89 -26.92 31.74
N LEU A 88 6.56 -26.84 33.01
CA LEU A 88 6.07 -25.63 33.67
C LEU A 88 7.22 -25.06 34.50
N HIS A 89 7.60 -23.83 34.22
CA HIS A 89 8.55 -23.07 35.03
C HIS A 89 7.74 -22.09 35.86
N LYS A 90 7.79 -22.25 37.19
CA LYS A 90 7.12 -21.33 38.10
C LYS A 90 7.89 -20.03 38.22
N GLN A 91 7.21 -18.97 38.66
CA GLN A 91 7.84 -17.67 38.91
C GLN A 91 9.18 -17.82 39.68
N GLY A 92 10.27 -17.30 39.10
CA GLY A 92 11.60 -17.30 39.70
C GLY A 92 12.33 -18.65 39.72
N GLU A 93 11.67 -19.74 39.30
CA GLU A 93 12.28 -21.06 39.22
C GLU A 93 12.91 -21.32 37.85
N VAL A 94 14.24 -21.41 37.82
CA VAL A 94 14.97 -21.77 36.59
C VAL A 94 14.69 -23.23 36.19
N ARG A 95 14.41 -24.09 37.17
CA ARG A 95 14.17 -25.51 36.94
C ARG A 95 12.69 -25.77 36.67
N GLY A 96 12.37 -26.10 35.42
CA GLY A 96 11.02 -26.50 35.05
C GLY A 96 10.62 -27.83 35.71
N ILE A 97 9.38 -27.91 36.19
CA ILE A 97 8.71 -29.14 36.59
C ILE A 97 7.92 -29.71 35.41
N LYS A 98 7.69 -31.02 35.41
CA LYS A 98 6.85 -31.65 34.38
C LYS A 98 5.40 -31.22 34.59
N ALA A 99 4.80 -30.62 33.57
CA ALA A 99 3.39 -30.24 33.60
C ALA A 99 2.49 -31.48 33.44
N SER A 100 1.32 -31.45 34.07
CA SER A 100 0.27 -32.45 33.99
C SER A 100 -1.09 -31.80 33.72
N SER A 101 -2.04 -32.56 33.18
CA SER A 101 -3.42 -32.08 33.03
C SER A 101 -4.03 -31.82 34.41
N GLY A 102 -4.72 -30.69 34.55
CA GLY A 102 -5.27 -30.19 35.82
C GLY A 102 -4.35 -29.22 36.57
N ASP A 103 -3.10 -29.04 36.15
CA ASP A 103 -2.20 -28.08 36.79
C ASP A 103 -2.74 -26.65 36.68
N ILE A 104 -2.67 -25.93 37.80
CA ILE A 104 -3.10 -24.53 37.90
C ILE A 104 -1.93 -23.64 37.47
N LEU A 105 -2.22 -22.72 36.55
CA LEU A 105 -1.27 -21.74 36.04
C LEU A 105 -1.47 -20.40 36.74
N LYS A 106 -0.37 -19.82 37.22
CA LYS A 106 -0.35 -18.53 37.89
C LYS A 106 0.30 -17.46 37.00
N ALA A 107 0.14 -16.21 37.39
CA ALA A 107 0.86 -15.11 36.79
C ALA A 107 2.38 -15.33 36.97
N GLN A 108 3.14 -14.93 35.95
CA GLN A 108 4.60 -15.12 35.79
C GLN A 108 5.05 -16.57 35.55
N ASP A 109 4.13 -17.52 35.36
CA ASP A 109 4.49 -18.89 34.97
C ASP A 109 4.80 -18.97 33.47
N ILE A 110 5.73 -19.86 33.10
CA ILE A 110 6.11 -20.15 31.72
C ILE A 110 5.79 -21.61 31.42
N LEU A 111 4.92 -21.85 30.44
CA LEU A 111 4.61 -23.18 29.95
C LEU A 111 5.34 -23.43 28.62
N ARG A 112 6.15 -24.49 28.59
CA ARG A 112 6.92 -24.88 27.42
C ARG A 112 6.59 -26.30 26.97
N THR A 113 6.13 -26.45 25.75
CA THR A 113 5.89 -27.75 25.12
C THR A 113 7.15 -28.26 24.44
N LYS A 114 7.38 -29.58 24.48
CA LYS A 114 8.46 -30.22 23.72
C LYS A 114 7.95 -30.70 22.35
N ARG A 115 8.82 -31.35 21.59
CA ARG A 115 8.49 -31.96 20.30
C ARG A 115 7.35 -32.96 20.44
N ASN A 116 6.49 -33.06 19.43
CA ASN A 116 5.30 -33.92 19.39
C ASN A 116 4.40 -33.77 20.62
N SER A 117 4.29 -32.55 21.15
CA SER A 117 3.50 -32.26 22.35
C SER A 117 2.55 -31.11 22.10
N ASN A 118 1.36 -31.17 22.69
CA ASN A 118 0.33 -30.15 22.58
C ASN A 118 -0.31 -29.94 23.97
N ALA A 119 -0.59 -28.69 24.32
CA ALA A 119 -1.23 -28.36 25.58
C ALA A 119 -2.43 -27.44 25.34
N VAL A 120 -3.57 -27.79 25.93
CA VAL A 120 -4.78 -26.97 25.92
C VAL A 120 -4.93 -26.33 27.29
N ILE A 121 -4.90 -25.00 27.32
CA ILE A 121 -5.08 -24.19 28.51
C ILE A 121 -6.48 -23.59 28.48
N GLN A 122 -7.18 -23.69 29.59
CA GLN A 122 -8.42 -22.96 29.84
C GLN A 122 -8.12 -21.80 30.79
N LEU A 123 -8.27 -20.58 30.31
CA LEU A 123 -8.17 -19.38 31.13
C LEU A 123 -9.41 -19.19 32.01
N ILE A 124 -9.27 -18.46 33.11
CA ILE A 124 -10.38 -18.19 34.04
C ILE A 124 -11.53 -17.38 33.42
N ASP A 125 -11.26 -16.67 32.32
CA ASP A 125 -12.25 -15.89 31.57
C ASP A 125 -13.06 -16.75 30.59
N GLY A 126 -12.79 -18.05 30.52
CA GLY A 126 -13.40 -18.99 29.57
C GLY A 126 -12.76 -18.98 28.19
N SER A 127 -11.68 -18.22 27.97
CA SER A 127 -10.89 -18.29 26.75
C SER A 127 -10.04 -19.56 26.72
N THR A 128 -9.84 -20.10 25.53
CA THR A 128 -9.08 -21.33 25.31
C THR A 128 -7.81 -21.01 24.55
N ILE A 129 -6.69 -21.55 25.00
CA ILE A 129 -5.39 -21.37 24.35
C ILE A 129 -4.82 -22.75 24.06
N VAL A 130 -4.39 -22.99 22.83
CA VAL A 130 -3.77 -24.26 22.43
C VAL A 130 -2.33 -24.00 22.03
N LEU A 131 -1.39 -24.53 22.80
CA LEU A 131 0.03 -24.51 22.48
C LEU A 131 0.36 -25.74 21.64
N GLN A 132 0.96 -25.52 20.47
CA GLN A 132 1.51 -26.59 19.65
C GLN A 132 2.86 -27.05 20.18
N GLU A 133 3.54 -27.91 19.44
CA GLU A 133 4.88 -28.36 19.80
C GLU A 133 5.90 -27.22 19.78
N GLN A 134 6.99 -27.40 20.52
CA GLN A 134 8.10 -26.44 20.59
C GLN A 134 7.68 -25.00 20.86
N SER A 135 6.64 -24.82 21.67
CA SER A 135 6.05 -23.53 21.97
C SER A 135 6.31 -23.13 23.41
N SER A 136 6.63 -21.86 23.63
CA SER A 136 6.92 -21.29 24.95
C SER A 136 6.02 -20.08 25.19
N LEU A 137 5.07 -20.23 26.12
CA LEU A 137 4.12 -19.18 26.50
C LEU A 137 4.36 -18.74 27.94
N HIS A 138 4.57 -17.44 28.13
CA HIS A 138 4.73 -16.80 29.41
C HIS A 138 3.46 -16.04 29.79
N LEU A 139 2.84 -16.41 30.91
CA LEU A 139 1.61 -15.84 31.42
C LEU A 139 1.91 -14.66 32.35
N LYS A 140 2.17 -13.46 31.82
CA LYS A 140 2.50 -12.28 32.66
C LYS A 140 1.36 -11.88 33.62
N GLY A 141 0.10 -12.15 33.24
CA GLY A 141 -1.08 -11.92 34.09
C GLY A 141 -2.38 -12.36 33.43
N LEU A 142 -3.53 -11.93 33.96
CA LEU A 142 -4.87 -12.31 33.45
C LEU A 142 -5.20 -11.79 32.04
N GLN A 143 -4.57 -10.69 31.65
CA GLN A 143 -4.83 -9.98 30.41
C GLN A 143 -3.56 -9.77 29.59
N SER A 144 -2.42 -10.29 30.05
CA SER A 144 -1.13 -10.08 29.42
C SER A 144 -0.42 -11.41 29.28
N LEU A 145 -0.22 -11.83 28.04
CA LEU A 145 0.50 -13.03 27.66
C LEU A 145 1.72 -12.63 26.83
N SER A 146 2.76 -13.44 26.87
CA SER A 146 3.96 -13.25 26.06
C SER A 146 4.30 -14.56 25.37
N LEU A 147 4.32 -14.58 24.05
CA LEU A 147 4.80 -15.69 23.25
C LEU A 147 6.29 -15.48 22.99
N GLU A 148 7.11 -16.47 23.35
CA GLU A 148 8.56 -16.43 23.12
C GLU A 148 8.96 -17.17 21.83
N GLU A 149 8.33 -18.31 21.56
CA GLU A 149 8.59 -19.13 20.37
C GLU A 149 7.42 -20.09 20.14
N GLY A 150 7.27 -20.55 18.89
CA GLY A 150 6.37 -21.62 18.48
C GLY A 150 5.02 -21.14 17.98
N THR A 151 4.05 -22.05 17.95
CA THR A 151 2.72 -21.81 17.40
C THR A 151 1.65 -21.93 18.48
N VAL A 152 0.84 -20.90 18.63
CA VAL A 152 -0.23 -20.86 19.63
C VAL A 152 -1.53 -20.39 18.99
N LEU A 153 -2.59 -21.16 19.23
CA LEU A 153 -3.94 -20.82 18.81
C LEU A 153 -4.68 -20.22 20.00
N PHE A 154 -5.36 -19.12 19.76
CA PHE A 154 -6.11 -18.37 20.74
C PHE A 154 -7.58 -18.33 20.32
N ASP A 155 -8.46 -18.77 21.20
CA ASP A 155 -9.90 -18.57 21.13
C ASP A 155 -10.31 -17.72 22.32
N ILE A 156 -10.37 -16.41 22.08
CA ILE A 156 -10.61 -15.42 23.14
C ILE A 156 -12.07 -15.04 23.14
N ARG A 157 -12.74 -15.21 24.28
CA ARG A 157 -14.14 -14.84 24.42
C ARG A 157 -14.33 -13.33 24.57
N LYS A 158 -15.40 -12.80 23.98
CA LYS A 158 -15.83 -11.40 24.17
C LYS A 158 -16.21 -11.19 25.63
N ARG A 159 -15.34 -10.52 26.39
CA ARG A 159 -15.69 -9.91 27.67
C ARG A 159 -16.27 -8.53 27.39
N GLY A 160 -17.43 -8.19 27.97
CA GLY A 160 -18.22 -6.99 27.65
C GLY A 160 -17.45 -5.66 27.75
N GLN A 161 -17.56 -4.97 28.90
CA GLN A 161 -16.87 -3.69 29.19
C GLN A 161 -15.41 -3.89 29.64
N SER A 162 -14.91 -5.12 29.63
CA SER A 162 -13.59 -5.46 30.17
C SER A 162 -12.46 -5.08 29.21
N LYS A 163 -11.33 -4.71 29.81
CA LYS A 163 -10.01 -4.59 29.16
C LYS A 163 -9.72 -5.84 28.31
N GLY A 164 -9.25 -5.63 27.07
CA GLY A 164 -8.91 -6.68 26.12
C GLY A 164 -7.75 -7.57 26.60
N LEU A 165 -7.47 -8.64 25.86
CA LEU A 165 -6.29 -9.47 26.09
C LEU A 165 -5.15 -8.95 25.22
N THR A 166 -3.96 -8.86 25.79
CA THR A 166 -2.75 -8.43 25.09
C THR A 166 -1.78 -9.60 25.00
N VAL A 167 -1.34 -9.93 23.79
CA VAL A 167 -0.33 -10.94 23.50
C VAL A 167 0.91 -10.24 22.96
N ALA A 168 1.99 -10.24 23.74
CA ALA A 168 3.29 -9.73 23.32
C ALA A 168 4.09 -10.83 22.61
N THR A 169 4.78 -10.47 21.53
CA THR A 169 5.75 -11.30 20.83
C THR A 169 7.12 -10.62 20.88
N LYS A 170 8.13 -11.12 20.16
CA LYS A 170 9.43 -10.45 20.06
C LYS A 170 9.38 -9.11 19.32
N THR A 171 8.45 -8.94 18.38
CA THR A 171 8.43 -7.80 17.45
C THR A 171 7.20 -6.91 17.61
N ALA A 172 6.09 -7.46 18.11
CA ALA A 172 4.80 -6.77 18.16
C ALA A 172 4.00 -7.10 19.43
N VAL A 173 3.14 -6.16 19.80
CA VAL A 173 2.11 -6.31 20.83
C VAL A 173 0.75 -6.39 20.15
N ILE A 174 0.05 -7.49 20.39
CA ILE A 174 -1.22 -7.82 19.74
C ILE A 174 -2.35 -7.64 20.77
N GLY A 175 -3.20 -6.64 20.56
CA GLY A 175 -4.42 -6.41 21.34
C GLY A 175 -5.61 -7.11 20.70
N VAL A 176 -6.32 -7.94 21.48
CA VAL A 176 -7.46 -8.71 20.98
C VAL A 176 -8.68 -8.57 21.88
N LYS A 177 -9.85 -8.48 21.25
CA LYS A 177 -11.14 -8.43 21.95
C LYS A 177 -12.14 -9.36 21.27
N GLY A 178 -12.20 -10.60 21.75
CA GLY A 178 -13.20 -11.55 21.29
C GLY A 178 -12.92 -12.07 19.90
N THR A 179 -11.78 -12.75 19.76
CA THR A 179 -11.14 -13.03 18.48
C THR A 179 -10.58 -14.44 18.51
N GLN A 180 -10.73 -15.15 17.38
CA GLN A 180 -10.07 -16.43 17.14
C GLN A 180 -8.92 -16.21 16.15
N PHE A 181 -7.70 -16.47 16.60
CA PHE A 181 -6.49 -16.23 15.82
C PHE A 181 -5.38 -17.21 16.19
N LEU A 182 -4.40 -17.35 15.29
CA LEU A 182 -3.20 -18.16 15.47
C LEU A 182 -1.99 -17.22 15.36
N VAL A 183 -1.03 -17.38 16.28
CA VAL A 183 0.25 -16.69 16.21
C VAL A 183 1.35 -17.74 16.08
N LYS A 184 2.23 -17.53 15.11
CA LYS A 184 3.41 -18.36 14.87
C LYS A 184 4.66 -17.48 14.96
N ASP A 185 5.53 -17.76 15.92
CA ASP A 185 6.85 -17.12 16.10
C ASP A 185 7.92 -18.18 15.80
N GLU A 186 8.49 -18.15 14.60
CA GLU A 186 9.53 -19.07 14.13
C GLU A 186 10.55 -18.29 13.29
N ASP A 187 11.84 -18.62 13.42
CA ASP A 187 12.93 -18.06 12.59
C ASP A 187 12.98 -16.51 12.53
N ASN A 188 12.66 -15.84 13.65
CA ASN A 188 12.54 -14.37 13.76
C ASN A 188 11.44 -13.74 12.90
N GLN A 189 10.51 -14.55 12.39
CA GLN A 189 9.30 -14.11 11.73
C GLN A 189 8.10 -14.37 12.65
N VAL A 190 7.21 -13.39 12.75
CA VAL A 190 5.96 -13.51 13.48
C VAL A 190 4.81 -13.44 12.48
N ASP A 191 4.16 -14.57 12.26
CA ASP A 191 2.98 -14.66 11.41
C ASP A 191 1.72 -14.71 12.28
N VAL A 192 0.74 -13.86 11.96
CA VAL A 192 -0.54 -13.79 12.66
C VAL A 192 -1.65 -14.11 11.67
N TYR A 193 -2.43 -15.15 11.97
CA TYR A 193 -3.56 -15.58 11.16
C TYR A 193 -4.85 -15.33 11.91
N LEU A 194 -5.70 -14.48 11.35
CA LEU A 194 -6.99 -14.13 11.93
C LEU A 194 -8.09 -14.98 11.28
N ASN A 195 -8.88 -15.68 12.10
CA ASN A 195 -10.06 -16.41 11.61
C ASN A 195 -11.35 -15.60 11.82
N GLU A 196 -11.58 -15.11 13.04
CA GLU A 196 -12.76 -14.31 13.39
C GLU A 196 -12.40 -13.20 14.37
N GLY A 197 -13.00 -12.01 14.21
CA GLY A 197 -12.93 -10.92 15.18
C GLY A 197 -12.11 -9.73 14.67
N ASN A 198 -11.54 -8.98 15.61
CA ASN A 198 -10.68 -7.84 15.31
C ASN A 198 -9.40 -7.92 16.14
N VAL A 199 -8.28 -7.55 15.52
CA VAL A 199 -6.94 -7.58 16.12
C VAL A 199 -6.28 -6.24 15.87
N GLU A 200 -5.70 -5.69 16.92
CA GLU A 200 -4.85 -4.52 16.84
C GLU A 200 -3.40 -4.98 17.00
N ILE A 201 -2.53 -4.65 16.05
CA ILE A 201 -1.11 -5.02 16.09
C ILE A 201 -0.30 -3.74 16.19
N ASN A 202 0.43 -3.59 17.28
CA ASN A 202 1.29 -2.45 17.55
C ASN A 202 2.76 -2.90 17.56
N PRO A 203 3.68 -2.22 16.86
CA PRO A 203 5.10 -2.54 16.94
C PRO A 203 5.64 -2.23 18.34
N ILE A 204 6.62 -3.00 18.83
CA ILE A 204 7.29 -2.67 20.10
C ILE A 204 8.16 -1.41 19.90
N GLU A 205 8.85 -1.33 18.76
CA GLU A 205 9.68 -0.19 18.38
C GLU A 205 9.50 0.14 16.89
N GLY A 206 9.52 1.43 16.55
CA GLY A 206 9.45 1.90 15.17
C GLY A 206 8.05 1.82 14.54
N SER A 207 8.00 1.47 13.25
CA SER A 207 6.77 1.38 12.46
C SER A 207 6.81 0.21 11.48
N PHE A 208 5.64 -0.38 11.20
CA PHE A 208 5.53 -1.45 10.20
C PHE A 208 5.53 -0.87 8.77
N LYS A 209 6.24 -1.55 7.86
CA LYS A 209 6.06 -1.36 6.42
C LYS A 209 4.92 -2.26 5.95
N HIS A 210 3.80 -1.67 5.54
CA HIS A 210 2.66 -2.42 5.03
C HIS A 210 2.82 -2.65 3.51
N TYR A 211 3.27 -3.85 3.14
CA TYR A 211 3.29 -4.31 1.75
C TYR A 211 1.92 -4.88 1.39
N LYS A 212 1.20 -4.23 0.47
CA LYS A 212 -0.07 -4.76 -0.04
C LYS A 212 0.21 -5.89 -1.02
N ALA A 213 -0.50 -7.01 -0.87
CA ALA A 213 -0.47 -8.06 -1.88
C ALA A 213 -1.04 -7.51 -3.19
N VAL A 214 -0.20 -7.34 -4.21
CA VAL A 214 -0.64 -7.00 -5.55
C VAL A 214 -1.19 -8.29 -6.16
N THR A 215 -2.51 -8.43 -6.14
CA THR A 215 -3.18 -9.51 -6.86
C THR A 215 -3.29 -9.11 -8.33
N THR A 216 -3.27 -10.10 -9.23
CA THR A 216 -3.49 -9.88 -10.68
C THR A 216 -4.77 -9.08 -10.94
N ALA A 217 -5.83 -9.34 -10.18
CA ALA A 217 -7.07 -8.56 -10.25
C ALA A 217 -6.87 -7.06 -9.95
N SER A 218 -6.08 -6.70 -8.94
CA SER A 218 -5.81 -5.29 -8.63
C SER A 218 -4.96 -4.59 -9.71
N PHE A 219 -4.11 -5.34 -10.42
CA PHE A 219 -3.35 -4.82 -11.55
C PHE A 219 -4.22 -4.64 -12.79
N ASP A 220 -5.10 -5.61 -13.07
CA ASP A 220 -6.04 -5.56 -14.19
C ASP A 220 -7.05 -4.42 -14.02
N GLU A 221 -7.61 -4.25 -12.82
CA GLU A 221 -8.49 -3.12 -12.48
C GLU A 221 -7.78 -1.77 -12.64
N TYR A 222 -6.55 -1.65 -12.14
CA TYR A 222 -5.74 -0.46 -12.31
C TYR A 222 -5.44 -0.16 -13.78
N SER A 223 -5.06 -1.17 -14.56
CA SER A 223 -4.78 -1.03 -15.99
C SER A 223 -6.04 -0.63 -16.78
N GLN A 224 -7.20 -1.19 -16.43
CA GLN A 224 -8.49 -0.83 -17.04
C GLN A 224 -8.87 0.61 -16.72
N GLN A 225 -8.72 1.04 -15.47
CA GLN A 225 -9.00 2.42 -15.08
C GLN A 225 -8.10 3.39 -15.85
N MET A 226 -6.79 3.13 -15.92
CA MET A 226 -5.85 3.95 -16.68
C MET A 226 -6.20 4.00 -18.17
N MET A 227 -6.62 2.89 -18.77
CA MET A 227 -7.03 2.84 -20.17
C MET A 227 -8.33 3.63 -20.42
N GLN A 228 -9.28 3.60 -19.48
CA GLN A 228 -10.50 4.39 -19.55
C GLN A 228 -10.23 5.89 -19.42
N GLU A 229 -9.38 6.29 -18.48
CA GLU A 229 -8.98 7.69 -18.30
C GLU A 229 -8.26 8.21 -19.55
N PHE A 230 -7.31 7.44 -20.09
CA PHE A 230 -6.61 7.78 -21.33
C PHE A 230 -7.59 7.90 -22.52
N GLN A 231 -8.55 6.99 -22.63
CA GLN A 231 -9.54 7.02 -23.71
C GLN A 231 -10.47 8.24 -23.59
N GLN A 232 -10.93 8.57 -22.38
CA GLN A 232 -11.74 9.77 -22.12
C GLN A 232 -10.97 11.06 -22.43
N GLU A 233 -9.68 11.12 -22.05
CA GLU A 233 -8.82 12.27 -22.35
C GLU A 233 -8.60 12.41 -23.86
N LYS A 234 -8.38 11.29 -24.56
CA LYS A 234 -8.26 11.27 -26.02
C LYS A 234 -9.54 11.76 -26.70
N GLU A 235 -10.71 11.35 -26.23
CA GLU A 235 -12.01 11.80 -26.76
C GLU A 235 -12.21 13.31 -26.55
N LYS A 236 -11.90 13.83 -25.36
CA LYS A 236 -11.95 15.28 -25.08
C LYS A 236 -10.98 16.06 -25.95
N MET A 237 -9.76 15.55 -26.14
CA MET A 237 -8.77 16.17 -27.02
C MET A 237 -9.26 16.20 -28.46
N GLN A 238 -9.84 15.09 -28.94
CA GLN A 238 -10.36 15.00 -30.29
C GLN A 238 -11.55 15.93 -30.52
N GLN A 239 -12.46 16.03 -29.54
CA GLN A 239 -13.54 17.03 -29.55
C GLN A 239 -12.98 18.46 -29.57
N GLY A 240 -11.97 18.77 -28.75
CA GLY A 240 -11.32 20.08 -28.78
C GLY A 240 -10.66 20.40 -30.13
N ILE A 241 -10.05 19.40 -30.79
CA ILE A 241 -9.52 19.55 -32.15
C ILE A 241 -10.65 19.80 -33.16
N GLU A 242 -11.78 19.11 -33.05
CA GLU A 242 -12.94 19.29 -33.92
C GLU A 242 -13.63 20.65 -33.73
N ASP A 243 -13.79 21.10 -32.49
CA ASP A 243 -14.36 22.40 -32.17
C ASP A 243 -13.43 23.54 -32.64
N MET A 244 -12.13 23.41 -32.41
CA MET A 244 -11.13 24.34 -32.94
C MET A 244 -11.16 24.37 -34.48
N LYS A 245 -11.28 23.22 -35.15
CA LYS A 245 -11.44 23.18 -36.61
C LYS A 245 -12.70 23.91 -37.05
N ARG A 246 -13.81 23.79 -36.33
CA ARG A 246 -15.07 24.47 -36.67
C ARG A 246 -14.98 25.97 -36.51
N GLU A 247 -14.30 26.46 -35.46
CA GLU A 247 -14.07 27.89 -35.25
C GLU A 247 -13.14 28.51 -36.29
N PHE A 248 -12.22 27.73 -36.89
CA PHE A 248 -11.31 28.22 -37.93
C PHE A 248 -11.86 28.13 -39.38
N VAL A 249 -13.05 27.53 -39.59
CA VAL A 249 -13.75 27.59 -40.90
C VAL A 249 -14.60 28.86 -40.93
N ASP A 250 -13.94 30.01 -40.90
CA ASP A 250 -14.53 31.26 -41.34
C ASP A 250 -14.60 31.22 -42.88
N TYR A 251 -15.82 31.19 -43.41
CA TYR A 251 -16.07 31.33 -44.84
C TYR A 251 -15.63 32.73 -45.28
N LEU A 252 -14.38 32.85 -45.73
CA LEU A 252 -13.85 34.06 -46.34
C LEU A 252 -14.61 34.33 -47.65
N ASN A 253 -15.61 35.20 -47.61
CA ASN A 253 -16.30 35.69 -48.82
C ASN A 253 -15.37 36.52 -49.72
N SER A 254 -14.27 37.04 -49.16
CA SER A 254 -13.19 37.74 -49.86
C SER A 254 -11.87 37.48 -49.13
N PHE A 255 -10.80 37.24 -49.88
CA PHE A 255 -9.44 37.05 -49.35
C PHE A 255 -8.53 38.09 -49.99
N ASP A 256 -7.97 38.99 -49.18
CA ASP A 256 -7.00 39.97 -49.63
C ASP A 256 -5.59 39.37 -49.58
N MET A 257 -4.86 39.47 -50.69
CA MET A 257 -3.51 38.91 -50.83
C MET A 257 -2.45 39.99 -50.62
N GLU A 258 -1.47 39.70 -49.79
CA GLU A 258 -0.26 40.52 -49.67
C GLU A 258 0.76 40.17 -50.76
N ALA A 259 1.57 41.15 -51.18
CA ALA A 259 2.61 40.96 -52.18
C ALA A 259 3.61 39.87 -51.75
N GLY A 260 3.99 38.99 -52.68
CA GLY A 260 4.90 37.86 -52.40
C GLY A 260 4.20 36.59 -51.91
N THR A 261 2.87 36.57 -51.83
CA THR A 261 2.09 35.37 -51.48
C THR A 261 1.45 34.77 -52.73
N ALA A 262 1.42 33.43 -52.79
CA ALA A 262 0.66 32.68 -53.77
C ALA A 262 -0.51 31.95 -53.10
N VAL A 263 -1.57 31.72 -53.87
CA VAL A 263 -2.78 31.03 -53.39
C VAL A 263 -3.13 29.92 -54.36
N SER A 264 -3.44 28.74 -53.84
CA SER A 264 -4.04 27.64 -54.59
C SER A 264 -5.51 27.50 -54.18
N ILE A 265 -6.40 27.54 -55.18
CA ILE A 265 -7.84 27.36 -54.99
C ILE A 265 -8.20 26.01 -55.60
N SER A 266 -8.72 25.09 -54.77
CA SER A 266 -9.16 23.76 -55.19
C SER A 266 -10.59 23.52 -54.72
N GLY A 267 -11.56 23.71 -55.62
CA GLY A 267 -12.98 23.66 -55.26
C GLY A 267 -13.35 24.81 -54.32
N ASN A 268 -13.74 24.47 -53.09
CA ASN A 268 -14.10 25.42 -52.03
C ASN A 268 -12.96 25.67 -51.03
N GLU A 269 -11.76 25.12 -51.26
CA GLU A 269 -10.61 25.26 -50.37
C GLU A 269 -9.60 26.27 -50.94
N LEU A 270 -9.15 27.20 -50.09
CA LEU A 270 -8.13 28.20 -50.40
C LEU A 270 -6.91 27.95 -49.51
N THR A 271 -5.75 27.67 -50.10
CA THR A 271 -4.48 27.48 -49.38
C THR A 271 -3.48 28.55 -49.81
N SER A 272 -2.95 29.31 -48.85
CA SER A 272 -1.89 30.29 -49.09
C SER A 272 -0.50 29.71 -48.81
N TYR A 273 0.49 30.10 -49.61
CA TYR A 273 1.89 29.70 -49.47
C TYR A 273 2.81 30.78 -50.06
N PRO A 274 4.09 30.86 -49.64
CA PRO A 274 5.03 31.85 -50.19
C PRO A 274 5.22 31.67 -51.71
N MET A 275 5.28 32.78 -52.45
CA MET A 275 5.44 32.75 -53.90
C MET A 275 6.81 32.13 -54.29
N PRO A 276 6.84 31.06 -55.11
CA PRO A 276 8.10 30.46 -55.52
C PRO A 276 8.99 31.42 -56.33
N ASP A 277 10.29 31.42 -56.06
CA ASP A 277 11.25 32.38 -56.64
C ASP A 277 11.26 32.43 -58.17
N ARG A 278 10.99 31.31 -58.84
CA ARG A 278 10.94 31.23 -60.31
C ARG A 278 9.95 32.20 -60.95
N TYR A 279 8.92 32.63 -60.22
CA TYR A 279 7.93 33.58 -60.72
C TYR A 279 8.35 35.04 -60.50
N ASN A 280 9.26 35.31 -59.55
CA ASN A 280 9.78 36.67 -59.32
C ASN A 280 10.49 37.21 -60.57
N GLU A 281 11.18 36.35 -61.31
CA GLU A 281 11.87 36.72 -62.55
C GLU A 281 10.89 37.17 -63.65
N LEU A 282 9.73 36.51 -63.76
CA LEU A 282 8.70 36.88 -64.74
C LEU A 282 8.06 38.24 -64.42
N PHE A 283 7.87 38.57 -63.15
CA PHE A 283 7.37 39.89 -62.76
C PHE A 283 8.37 41.01 -63.04
N LYS A 284 9.68 40.75 -62.87
CA LYS A 284 10.73 41.72 -63.24
C LYS A 284 10.72 42.00 -64.74
N GLU A 285 10.63 40.97 -65.57
CA GLU A 285 10.56 41.13 -67.03
C GLU A 285 9.33 41.95 -67.45
N LEU A 286 8.17 41.72 -66.80
CA LEU A 286 6.95 42.47 -67.08
C LEU A 286 7.08 43.96 -66.72
N GLU A 287 7.76 44.28 -65.62
CA GLU A 287 8.02 45.67 -65.20
C GLU A 287 8.94 46.39 -66.20
N GLU A 288 10.01 45.73 -66.66
CA GLU A 288 10.91 46.27 -67.69
C GLU A 288 10.18 46.57 -69.01
N GLN A 289 9.29 45.67 -69.46
CA GLN A 289 8.49 45.88 -70.67
C GLN A 289 7.49 47.05 -70.51
N ALA A 290 6.91 47.19 -69.33
CA ALA A 290 6.00 48.30 -69.02
C ALA A 290 6.73 49.65 -69.03
N GLU A 291 7.96 49.72 -68.52
CA GLU A 291 8.79 50.93 -68.56
C GLU A 291 9.15 51.34 -70.00
N ILE A 292 9.60 50.39 -70.82
CA ILE A 292 9.90 50.63 -72.24
C ILE A 292 8.68 51.20 -72.96
N THR A 293 7.50 50.62 -72.70
CA THR A 293 6.24 51.06 -73.32
C THR A 293 5.85 52.48 -72.86
N ARG A 294 6.02 52.80 -71.58
CA ARG A 294 5.76 54.15 -71.04
C ARG A 294 6.70 55.19 -71.62
N GLN A 295 7.99 54.88 -71.75
CA GLN A 295 8.96 55.79 -72.35
C GLN A 295 8.65 56.07 -73.83
N LYS A 296 8.21 55.03 -74.57
CA LYS A 296 7.84 55.16 -75.98
C LYS A 296 6.57 56.00 -76.21
N LEU A 297 5.67 56.07 -75.23
CA LEU A 297 4.47 56.91 -75.27
C LEU A 297 4.75 58.39 -74.91
N MET A 298 5.94 58.70 -74.37
CA MET A 298 6.34 60.07 -74.02
C MET A 298 7.22 60.74 -75.09
N GLN A 299 7.52 60.06 -76.21
CA GLN A 299 8.25 60.61 -77.37
C GLN A 299 7.28 60.89 -78.51
#